data_AF-A0A1F4FI88-F1
#
_entry.id   AF-A0A1F4FI88-F1
#
_cell.length_a   1.000
_cell.length_b   1.000
_cell.length_c   1.000
_cell.angle_alpha   90.00
_cell.angle_beta   90.00
_cell.angle_gamma   90.00
#
_symmetry.space_group_name_H-M   'P 1'
#
loop_
_entity.id
_entity.type
_entity.pdbx_description
1 polymer ?
#
loop_
_entity_poly.entity_id
_entity_poly.type
_entity_poly.pdbx_seq_one_letter_code
_entity_poly.pdbx_strand_id
1 'polypeptide(L)' 'MQAALAAGRLLFLSPFTTPVKRITRESAVRRNQIVTALADDAFLAYVSPGGETERVAHLLAAWNVPLV' A
#
# COMPACT_ATOMS: atom_id res chain seq x y z
N MET A 1 19.33 -0.62 0.04
CA MET A 1 18.30 0.33 -0.42
C MET A 1 18.88 1.50 -1.21
N GLN A 2 19.85 2.27 -0.68
CA GLN A 2 20.40 3.44 -1.39
C GLN A 2 20.99 3.13 -2.78
N ALA A 3 21.75 2.05 -2.93
CA ALA A 3 22.29 1.66 -4.24
C ALA A 3 21.19 1.33 -5.28
N ALA A 4 20.03 0.83 -4.86
CA ALA A 4 18.91 0.54 -5.75
C ALA A 4 18.16 1.82 -6.17
N LEU A 5 17.98 2.76 -5.22
CA LEU A 5 17.46 4.11 -5.50
C LEU A 5 18.38 4.87 -6.48
N ALA A 6 19.69 4.90 -6.20
CA ALA A 6 20.67 5.56 -7.05
C ALA A 6 20.74 4.95 -8.46
N ALA A 7 20.52 3.64 -8.57
CA ALA A 7 20.46 2.93 -9.85
C ALA A 7 19.09 3.05 -10.56
N GLY A 8 18.12 3.82 -10.03
CA GLY A 8 16.80 4.00 -10.65
C GLY A 8 15.90 2.76 -10.65
N ARG A 9 16.23 1.74 -9.85
CA ARG A 9 15.47 0.48 -9.76
C ARG A 9 14.43 0.47 -8.64
N LEU A 10 14.38 1.52 -7.84
CA LEU A 10 13.42 1.70 -6.77
C LEU A 10 12.85 3.11 -6.85
N LEU A 11 11.53 3.23 -6.75
CA LEU A 11 10.83 4.50 -6.65
C LEU A 11 10.26 4.65 -5.24
N PHE A 12 10.53 5.77 -4.59
CA PHE A 12 9.93 6.11 -3.30
C PHE A 12 8.79 7.11 -3.50
N LEU A 13 7.57 6.69 -3.17
CA LEU A 13 6.36 7.50 -3.30
C LEU A 13 5.79 7.86 -1.93
N SER A 14 5.38 9.11 -1.79
CA SER A 14 4.63 9.61 -0.63
C SER A 14 3.36 10.29 -1.10
N PRO A 15 2.17 9.87 -0.64
CA PRO A 15 0.92 10.56 -0.95
C PRO A 15 0.64 11.76 -0.04
N PHE A 16 1.62 12.16 0.77
CA PHE A 16 1.48 13.25 1.74
C PHE A 16 2.18 14.50 1.22
N THR A 17 1.43 15.59 1.11
CA THR A 17 1.93 16.91 0.68
C THR A 17 2.79 17.58 1.73
N THR A 18 2.64 17.19 3.00
CA THR A 18 3.46 17.64 4.12
C THR A 18 4.13 16.45 4.81
N PRO A 19 5.30 16.65 5.44
CA PRO A 19 5.97 15.58 6.17
C PRO A 19 5.11 15.05 7.32
N VAL A 20 4.76 13.76 7.25
CA VAL A 20 4.08 13.05 8.33
C VAL A 20 5.12 12.74 9.42
N LYS A 21 5.03 13.46 10.56
CA LYS A 21 5.97 13.29 11.68
C LYS A 21 5.69 12.04 12.52
N ARG A 22 4.44 11.55 12.52
CA ARG A 22 4.01 10.38 13.28
C ARG A 22 3.11 9.52 12.42
N ILE A 23 3.44 8.23 12.33
CA ILE A 23 2.59 7.25 11.67
C ILE A 23 1.34 7.03 12.54
N THR A 24 0.18 7.21 11.94
CA THR A 24 -1.13 6.94 12.53
C THR A 24 -1.90 5.92 11.69
N ARG A 25 -3.02 5.43 12.21
CA ARG A 25 -3.93 4.55 11.47
C ARG A 25 -4.40 5.20 10.17
N GLU A 26 -4.76 6.48 10.22
CA GLU A 26 -5.23 7.25 9.07
C GLU A 26 -4.13 7.36 8.00
N SER A 27 -2.89 7.62 8.39
CA SER A 27 -1.76 7.64 7.44
C SER A 27 -1.50 6.27 6.83
N ALA A 28 -1.66 5.19 7.61
CA ALA A 28 -1.48 3.83 7.11
C ALA A 28 -2.57 3.46 6.09
N VAL A 29 -3.83 3.81 6.38
CA VAL A 29 -4.96 3.64 5.46
C VAL A 29 -4.73 4.43 4.17
N ARG A 30 -4.34 5.71 4.27
CA ARG A 30 -4.11 6.55 3.09
C ARG A 30 -3.00 6.01 2.19
N ARG A 31 -1.89 5.54 2.77
CA ARG A 31 -0.83 4.88 2.01
C ARG A 31 -1.34 3.59 1.36
N ASN A 32 -2.08 2.75 2.09
CA ASN A 32 -2.56 1.48 1.56
C ASN A 32 -3.50 1.68 0.35
N GLN A 33 -4.34 2.72 0.36
CA GLN A 33 -5.17 3.08 -0.80
C GLN A 33 -4.34 3.34 -2.07
N ILE A 34 -3.16 3.95 -1.92
CA ILE A 34 -2.26 4.21 -3.05
C ILE A 34 -1.60 2.92 -3.51
N VAL A 35 -1.12 2.10 -2.57
CA VAL A 35 -0.52 0.80 -2.88
C VAL A 35 -1.52 -0.09 -3.64
N THR A 36 -2.77 -0.15 -3.20
CA THR A 36 -3.82 -0.93 -3.88
C THR A 36 -4.17 -0.36 -5.25
N ALA A 37 -4.24 0.96 -5.38
CA ALA A 37 -4.57 1.61 -6.65
C ALA A 37 -3.46 1.46 -7.72
N LEU A 38 -2.22 1.23 -7.30
CA LEU A 38 -1.08 1.05 -8.19
C LEU A 38 -0.76 -0.41 -8.51
N ALA A 39 -1.40 -1.36 -7.82
CA ALA A 39 -1.09 -2.78 -7.98
C ALA A 39 -1.79 -3.35 -9.21
N ASP A 40 -1.04 -4.05 -10.05
CA ASP A 40 -1.60 -4.86 -11.14
C ASP A 40 -2.12 -6.20 -10.61
N ASP A 41 -1.43 -6.81 -9.64
CA ASP A 41 -1.79 -8.04 -8.94
C ASP A 41 -1.45 -7.93 -7.45
N ALA A 42 -2.05 -8.76 -6.59
CA ALA A 42 -1.73 -8.78 -5.15
C ALA A 42 -1.74 -10.18 -4.54
N PHE A 43 -0.92 -10.38 -3.51
CA PHE A 43 -0.89 -11.61 -2.69
C PHE A 43 -1.13 -11.26 -1.22
N LEU A 44 -2.08 -11.94 -0.58
CA LEU A 44 -2.40 -11.79 0.84
C LEU A 44 -2.15 -13.11 1.57
N ALA A 45 -1.00 -13.22 2.24
CA ALA A 45 -0.62 -14.45 2.95
C ALA A 45 -1.57 -14.82 4.10
N TYR A 46 -2.19 -13.83 4.74
CA TYR A 46 -3.15 -14.03 5.83
C TYR A 46 -4.06 -12.81 5.98
N VAL A 47 -5.34 -13.06 6.28
CA VAL A 47 -6.35 -12.04 6.56
C VAL A 47 -7.09 -12.42 7.83
N SER A 48 -6.96 -11.60 8.88
CA SER A 48 -7.79 -11.74 10.09
C SER A 48 -9.12 -11.01 9.91
N PRO A 49 -10.26 -11.59 10.32
CA PRO A 49 -11.54 -10.90 10.35
C PRO A 49 -11.48 -9.60 11.18
N GLY A 50 -12.03 -8.51 10.64
CA GLY A 50 -12.01 -7.17 11.23
C GLY A 50 -10.67 -6.44 11.17
N GLY A 51 -9.62 -7.07 10.63
CA GLY A 51 -8.27 -6.51 10.57
C GLY A 51 -8.08 -5.48 9.44
N GLU A 52 -6.95 -4.78 9.47
CA GLU A 52 -6.63 -3.80 8.41
C GLU A 52 -6.29 -4.46 7.07
N THR A 53 -5.76 -5.69 7.07
CA THR A 53 -5.54 -6.44 5.82
C THR A 53 -6.85 -6.82 5.13
N GLU A 54 -7.93 -7.08 5.90
CA GLU A 54 -9.27 -7.32 5.33
C GLU A 54 -9.78 -6.07 4.60
N ARG A 55 -9.58 -4.88 5.18
CA ARG A 55 -9.87 -3.61 4.49
C ARG A 55 -9.09 -3.45 3.19
N VAL A 56 -7.82 -3.86 3.16
CA VAL A 56 -6.99 -3.87 1.95
C VAL A 56 -7.55 -4.86 0.92
N ALA A 57 -7.98 -6.05 1.34
CA ALA A 57 -8.62 -7.03 0.45
C ALA A 57 -9.89 -6.46 -0.21
N HIS A 58 -10.72 -5.74 0.55
CA HIS A 58 -11.89 -5.05 0.00
C HIS A 58 -11.52 -3.95 -0.99
N LEU A 59 -10.44 -3.19 -0.74
CA LEU A 59 -9.94 -2.19 -1.69
C LEU A 59 -9.44 -2.85 -2.98
N LEU A 60 -8.64 -3.90 -2.90
CA LEU A 60 -8.16 -4.64 -4.07
C LEU A 60 -9.33 -5.13 -4.93
N ALA A 61 -10.36 -5.71 -4.30
CA ALA A 61 -11.57 -6.14 -5.00
C ALA A 61 -12.32 -4.97 -5.65
N ALA A 62 -12.49 -3.84 -4.95
CA ALA A 62 -13.16 -2.66 -5.50
C ALA A 62 -12.42 -2.04 -6.71
N TRP A 63 -11.11 -2.25 -6.79
CA TRP A 63 -10.25 -1.79 -7.89
C TRP A 63 -10.03 -2.85 -8.96
N ASN A 64 -10.68 -4.02 -8.85
CA ASN A 64 -10.49 -5.19 -9.74
C ASN A 64 -9.03 -5.66 -9.83
N VAL A 65 -8.27 -5.53 -8.74
CA VAL A 65 -6.91 -6.08 -8.67
C VAL A 65 -7.02 -7.58 -8.34
N PRO A 66 -6.58 -8.48 -9.22
CA PRO A 66 -6.60 -9.93 -8.99
C PRO A 66 -5.70 -10.32 -7.81
N LEU A 67 -6.14 -11.38 -7.11
CA LEU A 67 -5.33 -12.05 -6.11
C LEU A 67 -4.65 -13.26 -6.73
N VAL A 68 -3.33 -13.38 -6.54
CA VAL A 68 -2.49 -14.49 -7.02
C VAL A 68 -2.05 -15.41 -5.90
#